data_AF-A0A7K0FG71-F1
#
_entry.id   AF-A0A7K0FG71-F1
#
_cell.length_a   1.000
_cell.length_b   1.000
_cell.length_c   1.000
_cell.angle_alpha   90.00
_cell.angle_beta   90.00
_cell.angle_gamma   90.00
#
_symmetry.space_group_name_H-M   'P 1'
#
loop_
_entity.id
_entity.type
_entity.pdbx_description
1 polymer ?
#
loop_
_entity_poly.entity_id
_entity_poly.type
_entity_poly.pdbx_seq_one_letter_code
_entity_poly.pdbx_strand_id
1 'polypeptide(L)'
;MKKILVKLLIVLVNIASIPVSLSQNKPGYKNYNQRDFDTNKTADQVYNLWKTGDNWFSKSKDSISYFVDDRNYKGIVNYGVTFRSKNFRNFNFVEYLSMCFLKVEISTCIYNPKDNRITIEGYVTGNNNWGSNEFIHTKKQQDYVHIYLGEKTDTIKACYLGKIVNRDSVEVKWNNKEIDAFTVLDKFPAFYFKTYAYSKIKLAVRHPFKIIGKITAKTWLAFGSGSNYSEIFDLGSMIYNPNKKKVKKSAERKETNCKPLITNNRLVSDIEKEKARKGEVNYYTYTKNAENYIFARQYAKAKEEYNTLSQNYPVVFARDIHNAIRCAILSRDLKTAFEWSKKLALKGVELPYFNAKIFTSMRKNPEWKNFSTKYDSICKEAQGHWNLRLLKEVDDLLEEDQADYGLENRKNPKVLYETTERVTGKLINLLKKEGYPSEEKIGCYVVNDTTLLSFPDFNVLMLHAEQQKTKNLDTLKELLDQSSNALEYDRQRDFNNDTGYNSCFHIYKGNLYILKSYERNDVEIRKLRFKFSNPNGFIMDYNNFVIEAYNPRNHRETDDYYEKNYNLIMKLTDDWEFYEK
;
A
#
# COMPACT_ATOMS: atom_id res chain seq x y z
N MET A 1 -20.43 53.11 61.78
CA MET A 1 -19.52 52.06 62.32
C MET A 1 -19.41 50.80 61.45
N LYS A 2 -20.49 50.22 60.90
CA LYS A 2 -20.42 48.99 60.07
C LYS A 2 -19.45 49.04 58.86
N LYS A 3 -19.34 50.19 58.16
CA LYS A 3 -18.43 50.32 56.99
C LYS A 3 -16.94 50.36 57.34
N ILE A 4 -16.58 50.73 58.57
CA ILE A 4 -15.17 50.77 59.02
C ILE A 4 -14.70 49.35 59.41
N LEU A 5 -15.57 48.57 60.05
CA LEU A 5 -15.30 47.17 60.41
C LEU A 5 -15.11 46.26 59.18
N VAL A 6 -15.86 46.46 58.10
CA VAL A 6 -15.71 45.66 56.87
C VAL A 6 -14.39 45.96 56.14
N LYS A 7 -13.94 47.23 56.13
CA LYS A 7 -12.64 47.57 55.54
C LYS A 7 -11.47 47.00 56.36
N LEU A 8 -11.57 47.02 57.69
CA LEU A 8 -10.56 46.42 58.56
C LEU A 8 -10.50 44.88 58.42
N LEU A 9 -11.65 44.22 58.21
CA LEU A 9 -11.72 42.78 57.95
C LEU A 9 -11.10 42.40 56.59
N ILE A 10 -11.32 43.20 55.54
CA ILE A 10 -10.74 42.93 54.21
C ILE A 10 -9.22 43.15 54.20
N VAL A 11 -8.71 44.11 54.98
CA VAL A 11 -7.26 44.29 55.16
C VAL A 11 -6.67 43.15 55.99
N LEU A 12 -7.34 42.70 57.06
CA LEU A 12 -6.88 41.56 57.87
C LEU A 12 -6.92 40.23 57.11
N VAL A 13 -7.93 39.99 56.26
CA VAL A 13 -7.99 38.78 55.42
C VAL A 13 -6.89 38.81 54.34
N ASN A 14 -6.52 39.98 53.81
CA ASN A 14 -5.41 40.07 52.86
C ASN A 14 -4.02 39.96 53.53
N ILE A 15 -3.87 40.41 54.78
CA ILE A 15 -2.61 40.24 55.54
C ILE A 15 -2.46 38.80 56.08
N ALA A 16 -3.56 38.13 56.43
CA ALA A 16 -3.57 36.71 56.80
C ALA A 16 -3.49 35.76 55.58
N SER A 17 -3.64 36.29 54.36
CA SER A 17 -3.43 35.58 53.09
C SER A 17 -2.09 35.96 52.44
N ILE A 18 -1.07 36.32 53.24
CA ILE A 18 0.30 36.07 52.77
C ILE A 18 0.34 34.58 52.51
N PRO A 19 0.58 34.10 51.27
CA PRO A 19 0.76 32.68 51.04
C PRO A 19 1.85 32.29 52.03
N VAL A 20 1.52 31.42 52.99
CA VAL A 20 2.49 30.64 53.74
C VAL A 20 3.46 30.24 52.65
N SER A 21 4.60 30.92 52.62
CA SER A 21 5.62 30.67 51.64
C SER A 21 5.87 29.21 51.89
N LEU A 22 5.40 28.37 50.94
CA LEU A 22 5.72 26.97 50.89
C LEU A 22 7.19 26.97 51.21
N SER A 23 7.52 26.53 52.42
CA SER A 23 8.89 26.38 52.86
C SER A 23 9.40 25.38 51.86
N GLN A 24 9.94 25.91 50.75
CA GLN A 24 10.51 25.14 49.69
C GLN A 24 11.65 24.51 50.44
N ASN A 25 11.44 23.26 50.87
CA ASN A 25 12.44 22.43 51.51
C ASN A 25 13.67 22.59 50.64
N LYS A 26 14.57 23.52 51.03
CA LYS A 26 15.75 23.83 50.25
C LYS A 26 16.48 22.50 50.27
N PRO A 27 16.62 21.84 49.11
CA PRO A 27 17.13 20.49 49.10
C PRO A 27 18.46 20.51 49.83
N GLY A 28 18.67 19.64 50.82
CA GLY A 28 19.99 19.46 51.39
C GLY A 28 20.97 19.05 50.29
N TYR A 29 22.27 19.08 50.60
CA TYR A 29 23.27 18.48 49.72
C TYR A 29 22.83 17.05 49.38
N LYS A 30 22.65 16.77 48.09
CA LYS A 30 22.05 15.50 47.63
C LYS A 30 22.88 14.92 46.50
N ASN A 31 23.22 13.65 46.66
CA ASN A 31 23.82 12.84 45.62
C ASN A 31 22.70 12.17 44.81
N TYR A 32 22.83 12.20 43.49
CA TYR A 32 21.92 11.50 42.57
C TYR A 32 22.68 10.38 41.87
N ASN A 33 21.99 9.28 41.58
CA ASN A 33 22.56 8.10 40.90
C ASN A 33 21.88 7.87 39.54
N GLN A 34 22.35 6.88 38.77
CA GLN A 34 21.79 6.55 37.45
C GLN A 34 20.26 6.36 37.44
N ARG A 35 19.70 5.74 38.49
CA ARG A 35 18.25 5.47 38.57
C ARG A 35 17.43 6.75 38.64
N ASP A 36 17.96 7.80 39.26
CA ASP A 36 17.32 9.12 39.29
C ASP A 36 17.23 9.72 37.88
N PHE A 37 18.29 9.56 37.08
CA PHE A 37 18.34 10.00 35.69
C PHE A 37 17.38 9.18 34.82
N ASP A 38 17.41 7.85 34.92
CA ASP A 38 16.53 6.97 34.15
C ASP A 38 15.04 7.29 34.40
N THR A 39 14.68 7.59 35.65
CA THR A 39 13.30 7.96 36.03
C THR A 39 12.88 9.31 35.43
N ASN A 40 13.85 10.20 35.18
CA ASN A 40 13.63 11.55 34.63
C ASN A 40 14.02 11.69 33.16
N LYS A 41 14.23 10.57 32.47
CA LYS A 41 14.45 10.54 31.03
C LYS A 41 13.19 10.99 30.28
N THR A 42 13.33 11.94 29.35
CA THR A 42 12.16 12.63 28.77
C THR A 42 11.61 11.98 27.51
N ALA A 43 12.47 11.43 26.67
CA ALA A 43 12.06 10.85 25.41
C ALA A 43 13.11 9.85 24.91
N ASP A 44 12.62 8.69 24.48
CA ASP A 44 13.43 7.63 23.88
C ASP A 44 13.15 7.58 22.38
N GLN A 45 14.20 7.58 21.56
CA GLN A 45 14.09 7.45 20.08
C GLN A 45 13.28 8.58 19.42
N VAL A 46 13.25 9.76 20.03
CA VAL A 46 12.50 10.90 19.51
C VAL A 46 13.43 11.92 18.87
N TYR A 47 14.45 12.36 19.60
CA TYR A 47 15.26 13.51 19.17
C TYR A 47 16.60 13.11 18.57
N ASN A 48 16.99 13.83 17.51
CA ASN A 48 18.31 13.80 16.88
C ASN A 48 18.97 15.19 17.02
N LEU A 49 20.31 15.25 17.14
CA LEU A 49 21.04 16.51 17.21
C LEU A 49 21.41 17.01 15.80
N TRP A 50 20.76 18.10 15.40
CA TRP A 50 20.97 18.80 14.14
C TRP A 50 21.92 19.99 14.33
N LYS A 51 23.02 20.03 13.58
CA LYS A 51 24.07 21.06 13.72
C LYS A 51 24.26 21.90 12.47
N THR A 52 24.51 23.19 12.66
CA THR A 52 24.88 24.09 11.56
C THR A 52 26.07 23.53 10.76
N GLY A 53 25.84 23.19 9.48
CA GLY A 53 26.88 22.68 8.59
C GLY A 53 26.58 21.34 7.92
N ASP A 54 25.66 20.52 8.45
CA ASP A 54 25.28 19.28 7.74
C ASP A 54 24.45 19.56 6.47
N ASN A 55 24.38 18.59 5.56
CA ASN A 55 23.75 18.75 4.24
C ASN A 55 22.24 19.04 4.29
N TRP A 56 21.62 18.99 5.47
CA TRP A 56 20.20 19.16 5.72
C TRP A 56 19.82 20.62 6.04
N PHE A 57 20.81 21.52 6.06
CA PHE A 57 20.64 22.91 6.45
C PHE A 57 20.75 23.88 5.29
N SER A 58 19.84 24.85 5.29
CA SER A 58 20.12 26.20 4.81
C SER A 58 21.42 26.69 5.47
N LYS A 59 22.30 27.40 4.73
CA LYS A 59 23.40 28.21 5.29
C LYS A 59 22.86 29.36 6.16
N SER A 60 22.01 29.06 7.15
CA SER A 60 21.53 30.04 8.09
C SER A 60 22.72 30.55 8.89
N LYS A 61 22.76 31.86 9.17
CA LYS A 61 23.75 32.46 10.09
C LYS A 61 23.64 31.97 11.54
N ASP A 62 22.65 31.11 11.79
CA ASP A 62 22.38 30.56 13.09
C ASP A 62 23.33 29.41 13.43
N SER A 63 24.22 29.65 14.39
CA SER A 63 25.21 28.69 14.92
C SER A 63 24.63 27.77 16.00
N ILE A 64 23.32 27.84 16.28
CA ILE A 64 22.68 27.07 17.34
C ILE A 64 22.45 25.62 16.88
N SER A 65 22.71 24.67 17.79
CA SER A 65 22.36 23.26 17.59
C SER A 65 20.95 22.96 18.09
N TYR A 66 20.21 22.13 17.35
CA TYR A 66 18.82 21.82 17.62
C TYR A 66 18.63 20.33 17.89
N PHE A 67 17.80 19.98 18.86
CA PHE A 67 17.33 18.63 19.08
C PHE A 67 15.97 18.49 18.39
N VAL A 68 15.92 17.72 17.30
CA VAL A 68 14.78 17.68 16.36
C VAL A 68 14.07 16.34 16.43
N ASP A 69 12.74 16.36 16.51
CA ASP A 69 11.90 15.17 16.38
C ASP A 69 11.70 14.84 14.90
N ASP A 70 12.60 14.02 14.35
CA ASP A 70 12.66 13.68 12.93
C ASP A 70 11.91 12.38 12.58
N ARG A 71 11.08 11.85 13.50
CA ARG A 71 10.33 10.60 13.27
C ARG A 71 9.36 10.66 12.08
N ASN A 72 8.92 11.86 11.71
CA ASN A 72 8.02 12.09 10.57
C ASN A 72 8.78 12.42 9.27
N TYR A 73 10.12 12.37 9.27
CA TYR A 73 10.91 12.59 8.08
C TYR A 73 10.62 11.53 7.02
N LYS A 74 10.33 11.96 5.79
CA LYS A 74 9.87 11.06 4.72
C LYS A 74 10.98 10.60 3.79
N GLY A 75 12.11 11.31 3.74
CA GLY A 75 13.10 11.18 2.66
C GLY A 75 12.82 12.13 1.50
N ILE A 76 13.86 12.61 0.83
CA ILE A 76 13.79 13.70 -0.15
C ILE A 76 12.85 13.36 -1.31
N VAL A 77 12.96 12.16 -1.87
CA VAL A 77 12.12 11.72 -2.99
C VAL A 77 10.64 11.63 -2.57
N ASN A 78 10.38 11.23 -1.34
CA ASN A 78 9.01 11.06 -0.81
C ASN A 78 8.32 12.41 -0.50
N TYR A 79 9.06 13.52 -0.53
CA TYR A 79 8.47 14.87 -0.56
C TYR A 79 7.99 15.29 -1.96
N GLY A 80 8.15 14.44 -2.98
CA GLY A 80 7.80 14.74 -4.37
C GLY A 80 8.91 15.49 -5.13
N VAL A 81 10.14 15.47 -4.60
CA VAL A 81 11.30 16.02 -5.29
C VAL A 81 11.72 15.05 -6.40
N THR A 82 11.92 15.60 -7.59
CA THR A 82 12.34 14.86 -8.78
C THR A 82 13.71 15.31 -9.21
N PHE A 83 14.48 14.37 -9.75
CA PHE A 83 15.84 14.59 -10.24
C PHE A 83 15.90 14.18 -11.71
N ARG A 84 16.51 15.02 -12.54
CA ARG A 84 16.72 14.72 -13.96
C ARG A 84 18.15 15.07 -14.36
N SER A 85 18.83 14.17 -15.03
CA SER A 85 20.16 14.43 -15.55
C SER A 85 20.11 15.49 -16.67
N LYS A 86 20.87 16.57 -16.52
CA LYS A 86 21.00 17.63 -17.56
C LYS A 86 21.82 17.15 -18.76
N ASN A 87 22.72 16.19 -18.53
CA ASN A 87 23.63 15.65 -19.56
C ASN A 87 23.25 14.22 -20.01
N PHE A 88 22.04 13.76 -19.66
CA PHE A 88 21.50 12.42 -20.00
C PHE A 88 22.33 11.24 -19.47
N ARG A 89 23.30 11.45 -18.57
CA ARG A 89 23.99 10.36 -17.88
C ARG A 89 23.12 9.80 -16.77
N ASN A 90 23.13 8.48 -16.61
CA ASN A 90 22.50 7.81 -15.48
C ASN A 90 23.23 8.21 -14.18
N PHE A 91 22.46 8.47 -13.13
CA PHE A 91 22.98 8.67 -11.78
C PHE A 91 22.08 7.93 -10.80
N ASN A 92 22.67 7.48 -9.70
CA ASN A 92 21.93 6.85 -8.61
C ASN A 92 21.79 7.85 -7.47
N PHE A 93 20.55 8.08 -7.06
CA PHE A 93 20.25 8.79 -5.81
C PHE A 93 19.91 7.76 -4.75
N VAL A 94 20.78 7.61 -3.75
CA VAL A 94 20.59 6.67 -2.66
C VAL A 94 20.53 7.46 -1.36
N GLU A 95 19.34 7.50 -0.77
CA GLU A 95 19.14 7.96 0.59
C GLU A 95 19.04 6.75 1.52
N TYR A 96 20.00 6.69 2.45
CA TYR A 96 20.02 5.72 3.53
C TYR A 96 20.23 6.46 4.83
N LEU A 97 19.27 6.34 5.75
CA LEU A 97 19.31 6.98 7.06
C LEU A 97 19.13 5.90 8.12
N SER A 98 20.09 5.79 9.03
CA SER A 98 19.98 4.97 10.23
C SER A 98 20.42 5.76 11.45
N MET A 99 19.79 5.49 12.58
CA MET A 99 20.05 6.15 13.84
C MET A 99 20.54 5.14 14.87
N CYS A 100 21.72 5.39 15.42
CA CYS A 100 22.29 4.56 16.48
C CYS A 100 21.82 5.04 17.87
N PHE A 101 22.06 4.27 18.92
CA PHE A 101 21.71 4.68 20.28
C PHE A 101 22.95 5.15 21.05
N LEU A 102 22.82 6.23 21.81
CA LEU A 102 23.76 6.57 22.87
C LEU A 102 23.39 5.81 24.15
N LYS A 103 24.39 5.42 24.92
CA LYS A 103 24.24 4.91 26.28
C LYS A 103 25.00 5.84 27.22
N VAL A 104 24.29 6.42 28.18
CA VAL A 104 24.85 7.34 29.17
C VAL A 104 24.82 6.66 30.54
N GLU A 105 25.99 6.57 31.17
CA GLU A 105 26.20 6.01 32.51
C GLU A 105 26.68 7.13 33.44
N ILE A 106 25.85 7.53 34.40
CA ILE A 106 26.14 8.54 35.42
C ILE A 106 26.84 7.87 36.59
N SER A 107 28.09 8.27 36.83
CA SER A 107 28.92 7.76 37.93
C SER A 107 28.83 8.63 39.19
N THR A 108 28.73 9.94 39.03
CA THR A 108 28.67 10.90 40.13
C THR A 108 27.83 12.09 39.72
N CYS A 109 26.89 12.49 40.58
CA CYS A 109 26.09 13.69 40.40
C CYS A 109 25.91 14.40 41.74
N ILE A 110 26.58 15.53 41.89
CA ILE A 110 26.62 16.33 43.12
C ILE A 110 25.89 17.65 42.88
N TYR A 111 24.81 17.90 43.63
CA TYR A 111 24.07 19.16 43.60
C TYR A 111 24.35 20.00 44.85
N ASN A 112 24.76 21.25 44.63
CA ASN A 112 24.93 22.25 45.67
C ASN A 112 23.74 23.22 45.69
N PRO A 113 22.88 23.18 46.73
CA PRO A 113 21.71 24.05 46.83
C PRO A 113 22.06 25.51 47.14
N LYS A 114 23.29 25.81 47.59
CA LYS A 114 23.68 27.19 47.97
C LYS A 114 23.85 28.09 46.74
N ASP A 115 24.38 27.55 45.66
CA ASP A 115 24.66 28.27 44.40
C ASP A 115 23.89 27.71 43.20
N ASN A 116 23.01 26.73 43.45
CA ASN A 116 22.26 25.97 42.46
C ASN A 116 23.16 25.34 41.39
N ARG A 117 24.39 24.92 41.73
CA ARG A 117 25.31 24.26 40.79
C ARG A 117 25.23 22.75 40.90
N ILE A 118 25.33 22.09 39.75
CA ILE A 118 25.48 20.63 39.68
C ILE A 118 26.81 20.29 39.02
N THR A 119 27.43 19.22 39.48
CA THR A 119 28.56 18.57 38.81
C THR A 119 28.16 17.15 38.47
N ILE A 120 28.22 16.80 37.19
CA ILE A 120 27.82 15.49 36.67
C ILE A 120 29.01 14.87 35.96
N GLU A 121 29.35 13.65 36.34
CA GLU A 121 30.44 12.85 35.79
C GLU A 121 29.95 11.46 35.43
N GLY A 122 30.44 10.91 34.33
CA GLY A 122 29.99 9.62 33.84
C GLY A 122 30.71 9.17 32.59
N TYR A 123 30.11 8.21 31.92
CA TYR A 123 30.56 7.68 30.64
C TYR A 123 29.46 7.80 29.61
N VAL A 124 29.83 8.09 28.37
CA VAL A 124 28.95 7.90 27.22
C VAL A 124 29.57 6.89 26.28
N THR A 125 28.73 6.01 25.78
CA THR A 125 29.04 5.04 24.74
C THR A 125 28.13 5.35 23.56
N GLY A 126 28.68 5.35 22.35
CA GLY A 126 27.86 5.41 21.15
C GLY A 126 28.52 4.66 20.02
N ASN A 127 27.69 4.13 19.14
CA ASN A 127 28.18 3.45 17.96
C ASN A 127 28.55 4.49 16.89
N ASN A 128 29.76 4.37 16.36
CA ASN A 128 30.28 5.21 15.27
C ASN A 128 30.12 4.55 13.90
N ASN A 129 29.39 3.42 13.82
CA ASN A 129 28.93 2.88 12.55
C ASN A 129 27.81 3.75 12.02
N TRP A 130 28.20 4.86 11.39
CA TRP A 130 27.31 5.63 10.52
C TRP A 130 26.61 4.66 9.56
N GLY A 131 25.28 4.59 9.63
CA GLY A 131 24.50 3.99 8.55
C GLY A 131 24.66 4.77 7.23
N SER A 132 24.98 6.06 7.29
CA SER A 132 25.34 6.84 6.11
C SER A 132 26.78 6.54 5.69
N ASN A 133 26.92 5.68 4.66
CA ASN A 133 28.05 5.67 3.73
C ASN A 133 29.31 4.86 4.05
N GLU A 134 29.21 3.61 4.54
CA GLU A 134 30.25 2.63 4.14
C GLU A 134 30.33 2.53 2.60
N PHE A 135 29.22 2.79 1.90
CA PHE A 135 29.15 2.82 0.43
C PHE A 135 29.76 4.06 -0.25
N ILE A 136 29.98 5.20 0.42
CA ILE A 136 30.37 6.47 -0.24
C ILE A 136 31.60 7.15 0.39
N HIS A 137 31.91 6.92 1.67
CA HIS A 137 33.04 7.58 2.33
C HIS A 137 34.14 6.58 2.71
N THR A 138 35.24 6.63 1.97
CA THR A 138 36.45 5.81 2.20
C THR A 138 37.25 6.22 3.46
N LYS A 139 36.89 7.33 4.12
CA LYS A 139 37.51 7.80 5.37
C LYS A 139 36.45 7.98 6.45
N LYS A 140 36.62 7.28 7.58
CA LYS A 140 35.80 7.48 8.79
C LYS A 140 35.96 8.92 9.27
N GLN A 141 34.91 9.72 9.17
CA GLN A 141 34.88 11.03 9.82
C GLN A 141 34.81 10.85 11.33
N GLN A 142 35.49 11.72 12.06
CA GLN A 142 35.46 11.70 13.52
C GLN A 142 34.17 12.35 14.02
N ASP A 143 33.29 11.55 14.61
CA ASP A 143 32.04 12.02 15.24
C ASP A 143 32.29 12.39 16.72
N TYR A 144 31.39 13.20 17.27
CA TYR A 144 31.47 13.71 18.63
C TYR A 144 30.10 13.66 19.31
N VAL A 145 30.11 13.33 20.61
CA VAL A 145 28.96 13.54 21.48
C VAL A 145 29.04 14.95 22.05
N HIS A 146 27.94 15.68 21.91
CA HIS A 146 27.75 17.01 22.44
C HIS A 146 26.84 16.96 23.65
N ILE A 147 27.29 17.57 24.73
CA ILE A 147 26.65 17.53 26.03
C ILE A 147 26.23 18.95 26.39
N TYR A 148 24.94 19.13 26.60
CA TYR A 148 24.34 20.42 26.92
C TYR A 148 23.65 20.33 28.27
N LEU A 149 23.90 21.33 29.11
CA LEU A 149 23.26 21.48 30.41
C LEU A 149 22.72 22.89 30.54
N GLY A 150 21.40 23.07 30.41
CA GLY A 150 20.80 24.41 30.41
C GLY A 150 19.28 24.39 30.33
N GLU A 151 18.70 25.58 30.16
CA GLU A 151 17.24 25.70 30.01
C GLU A 151 16.81 25.38 28.58
N LYS A 152 15.84 24.47 28.47
CA LYS A 152 15.24 24.07 27.20
C LYS A 152 14.30 25.17 26.67
N THR A 153 14.43 25.48 25.38
CA THR A 153 13.51 26.34 24.62
C THR A 153 12.92 25.56 23.45
N ASP A 154 11.61 25.29 23.48
CA ASP A 154 10.89 24.64 22.38
C ASP A 154 10.82 25.54 21.14
N THR A 155 10.83 24.93 19.96
CA THR A 155 10.81 25.62 18.66
C THR A 155 10.37 24.67 17.55
N ILE A 156 10.39 25.15 16.31
CA ILE A 156 10.14 24.35 15.11
C ILE A 156 11.34 24.53 14.18
N LYS A 157 11.91 23.42 13.70
CA LYS A 157 13.04 23.44 12.77
C LYS A 157 12.59 23.04 11.38
N ALA A 158 12.90 23.87 10.38
CA ALA A 158 12.67 23.54 8.98
C ALA A 158 13.72 22.54 8.47
N CYS A 159 13.26 21.58 7.67
CA CYS A 159 14.09 20.70 6.87
C CYS A 159 14.20 21.25 5.46
N TYR A 160 15.42 21.46 5.00
CA TYR A 160 15.71 22.02 3.69
C TYR A 160 16.11 20.93 2.72
N LEU A 161 15.97 21.18 1.42
CA LEU A 161 16.47 20.29 0.37
C LEU A 161 17.99 20.05 0.50
N GLY A 162 18.74 21.10 0.83
CA GLY A 162 20.18 21.00 0.98
C GLY A 162 20.96 20.85 -0.33
N LYS A 163 22.26 20.59 -0.21
CA LYS A 163 23.18 20.38 -1.34
C LYS A 163 23.37 18.89 -1.65
N ILE A 164 22.31 18.27 -2.12
CA ILE A 164 22.22 16.80 -2.27
C ILE A 164 22.74 16.27 -3.61
N VAL A 165 22.80 17.11 -4.65
CA VAL A 165 23.30 16.73 -6.00
C VAL A 165 24.08 17.89 -6.62
N ASN A 166 24.96 17.56 -7.57
CA ASN A 166 25.62 18.57 -8.39
C ASN A 166 24.61 19.18 -9.38
N ARG A 167 24.16 20.40 -9.09
CA ARG A 167 23.16 21.15 -9.87
C ARG A 167 23.60 21.54 -11.28
N ASP A 168 24.90 21.53 -11.56
CA ASP A 168 25.42 21.74 -12.90
C ASP A 168 25.09 20.54 -13.81
N SER A 169 24.99 19.34 -13.20
CA SER A 169 24.73 18.08 -13.91
C SER A 169 23.32 17.51 -13.70
N VAL A 170 22.60 17.93 -12.65
CA VAL A 170 21.29 17.39 -12.27
C VAL A 170 20.29 18.54 -12.04
N GLU A 171 19.20 18.52 -12.79
CA GLU A 171 18.01 19.33 -12.57
C GLU A 171 17.22 18.78 -11.38
N VAL A 172 16.75 19.67 -10.49
CA VAL A 172 15.97 19.31 -9.31
C VAL A 172 14.67 20.11 -9.31
N LYS A 173 13.54 19.39 -9.28
CA LYS A 173 12.20 19.99 -9.33
C LYS A 173 11.30 19.49 -8.21
N TRP A 174 10.41 20.35 -7.72
CA TRP A 174 9.29 19.99 -6.85
C TRP A 174 8.02 20.61 -7.40
N ASN A 175 6.97 19.80 -7.56
CA ASN A 175 5.74 20.20 -8.24
C ASN A 175 6.01 20.86 -9.62
N ASN A 176 6.91 20.25 -10.39
CA ASN A 176 7.39 20.73 -11.70
C ASN A 176 8.09 22.09 -11.73
N LYS A 177 8.37 22.71 -10.57
CA LYS A 177 9.10 23.97 -10.46
C LYS A 177 10.55 23.71 -10.05
N GLU A 178 11.49 24.44 -10.64
CA GLU A 178 12.88 24.42 -10.20
C GLU A 178 12.98 24.98 -8.77
N ILE A 179 13.72 24.30 -7.92
CA ILE A 179 13.86 24.63 -6.50
C ILE A 179 15.32 24.78 -6.14
N ASP A 180 15.63 25.53 -5.08
CA ASP A 180 17.00 25.73 -4.58
C ASP A 180 17.32 24.88 -3.34
N ALA A 181 18.57 24.92 -2.89
CA ALA A 181 19.00 24.21 -1.68
C ALA A 181 18.34 24.73 -0.39
N PHE A 182 17.70 25.90 -0.45
CA PHE A 182 17.01 26.57 0.65
C PHE A 182 15.50 26.37 0.63
N THR A 183 15.00 25.56 -0.29
CA THR A 183 13.59 25.19 -0.34
C THR A 183 13.25 24.33 0.87
N VAL A 184 12.23 24.75 1.61
CA VAL A 184 11.73 24.05 2.80
C VAL A 184 10.88 22.88 2.35
N LEU A 185 11.30 21.67 2.69
CA LEU A 185 10.57 20.43 2.41
C LEU A 185 9.59 20.09 3.53
N ASP A 186 9.96 20.36 4.78
CA ASP A 186 9.14 20.03 5.94
C ASP A 186 9.50 20.87 7.18
N LYS A 187 8.73 20.74 8.26
CA LYS A 187 8.97 21.38 9.56
C LYS A 187 8.75 20.39 10.70
N PHE A 188 9.71 20.35 11.62
CA PHE A 188 9.74 19.39 12.72
C PHE A 188 9.71 20.09 14.09
N PRO A 189 9.00 19.55 15.08
CA PRO A 189 9.16 19.96 16.47
C PRO A 189 10.62 19.84 16.89
N ALA A 190 11.13 20.85 17.58
CA ALA A 190 12.53 20.87 18.01
C ALA A 190 12.69 21.64 19.31
N PHE A 191 13.89 21.58 19.89
CA PHE A 191 14.28 22.49 20.95
C PHE A 191 15.78 22.80 20.91
N TYR A 192 16.17 23.88 21.58
CA TYR A 192 17.57 24.25 21.77
C TYR A 192 17.81 24.78 23.19
N PHE A 193 19.06 25.04 23.53
CA PHE A 193 19.45 25.65 24.80
C PHE A 193 19.91 27.09 24.57
N LYS A 194 19.31 28.06 25.27
CA LYS A 194 19.67 29.49 25.13
C LYS A 194 20.87 29.86 25.99
N THR A 195 20.86 29.43 27.25
CA THR A 195 21.97 29.59 28.20
C THR A 195 22.32 28.22 28.74
N TYR A 196 23.53 27.75 28.48
CA TYR A 196 23.95 26.38 28.81
C TYR A 196 25.43 26.28 29.12
N ALA A 197 25.76 25.29 29.95
CA ALA A 197 27.10 24.70 29.96
C ALA A 197 27.21 23.70 28.82
N TYR A 198 28.40 23.60 28.23
CA TYR A 198 28.67 22.81 27.05
C TYR A 198 29.94 21.99 27.23
N SER A 199 29.88 20.73 26.80
CA SER A 199 31.04 19.88 26.65
C SER A 199 30.95 19.10 25.35
N LYS A 200 32.09 18.77 24.76
CA LYS A 200 32.20 18.00 23.52
C LYS A 200 33.26 16.94 23.72
N ILE A 201 32.90 15.70 23.42
CA ILE A 201 33.81 14.57 23.54
C ILE A 201 33.78 13.74 22.26
N LYS A 202 34.92 13.12 21.93
CA LYS A 202 35.04 12.23 20.78
C LYS A 202 34.13 11.02 20.98
N LEU A 203 33.44 10.57 19.94
CA LEU A 203 32.63 9.36 20.01
C LEU A 203 33.55 8.12 20.02
N ALA A 204 33.43 7.26 21.04
CA ALA A 204 34.07 5.95 21.09
C ALA A 204 33.26 4.97 21.93
N VAL A 205 33.76 3.73 22.04
CA VAL A 205 33.12 2.62 22.75
C VAL A 205 32.80 2.97 24.21
N ARG A 206 33.61 3.79 24.88
CA ARG A 206 33.30 4.31 26.22
C ARG A 206 34.18 5.52 26.53
N HIS A 207 33.61 6.71 26.65
CA HIS A 207 34.38 7.91 26.97
C HIS A 207 33.85 8.60 28.23
N PRO A 208 34.75 9.00 29.16
CA PRO A 208 34.35 9.76 30.33
C PRO A 208 33.91 11.17 29.92
N PHE A 209 32.94 11.71 30.65
CA PHE A 209 32.54 13.11 30.54
C PHE A 209 32.40 13.75 31.91
N LYS A 210 32.54 15.08 31.94
CA LYS A 210 32.26 15.93 33.08
C LYS A 210 31.58 17.21 32.59
N ILE A 211 30.50 17.61 33.26
CA ILE A 211 29.81 18.87 32.98
C ILE A 211 29.37 19.53 34.29
N ILE A 212 29.55 20.84 34.36
CA ILE A 212 29.23 21.66 35.53
C ILE A 212 28.37 22.84 35.06
N GLY A 213 27.26 23.10 35.73
CA GLY A 213 26.37 24.21 35.36
C GLY A 213 25.41 24.59 36.47
N LYS A 214 24.74 25.72 36.30
CA LYS A 214 23.62 26.14 37.15
C LYS A 214 22.34 25.41 36.75
N ILE A 215 21.54 25.02 37.73
CA ILE A 215 20.27 24.30 37.57
C ILE A 215 19.12 25.20 38.02
N THR A 216 18.03 25.16 37.26
CA THR A 216 16.72 25.73 37.59
C THR A 216 15.65 24.64 37.41
N ALA A 217 14.41 24.94 37.77
CA ALA A 217 13.27 24.04 37.54
C ALA A 217 13.02 23.69 36.05
N LYS A 218 13.69 24.38 35.12
CA LYS A 218 13.58 24.17 33.66
C LYS A 218 14.85 23.58 33.03
N THR A 219 15.86 23.24 33.83
CA THR A 219 17.14 22.77 33.30
C THR A 219 17.07 21.31 32.87
N TRP A 220 17.56 21.05 31.66
CA TRP A 220 17.68 19.72 31.06
C TRP A 220 19.15 19.40 30.80
N LEU A 221 19.47 18.12 30.80
CA LEU A 221 20.74 17.58 30.33
C LEU A 221 20.49 16.79 29.05
N ALA A 222 21.20 17.10 27.97
CA ALA A 222 21.04 16.41 26.70
C ALA A 222 22.40 16.00 26.12
N PHE A 223 22.48 14.75 25.67
CA PHE A 223 23.58 14.20 24.90
C PHE A 223 23.10 13.97 23.48
N GLY A 224 23.83 14.45 22.49
CA GLY A 224 23.47 14.23 21.09
C GLY A 224 24.68 14.14 20.18
N SER A 225 24.52 13.40 19.09
CA SER A 225 25.43 13.31 17.94
C SER A 225 24.56 13.30 16.68
N GLY A 226 25.12 13.66 15.51
CA GLY A 226 24.38 13.66 14.25
C GLY A 226 23.96 12.28 13.76
N SER A 227 24.53 11.21 14.32
CA SER A 227 24.27 9.81 13.92
C SER A 227 23.56 8.98 15.01
N ASN A 228 23.23 9.60 16.15
CA ASN A 228 22.62 8.88 17.28
C ASN A 228 21.37 9.59 17.81
N TYR A 229 20.41 8.79 18.28
CA TYR A 229 19.33 9.31 19.10
C TYR A 229 19.90 9.97 20.36
N SER A 230 19.33 11.12 20.69
CA SER A 230 19.74 11.92 21.83
C SER A 230 19.23 11.31 23.14
N GLU A 231 20.06 11.38 24.17
CA GLU A 231 19.75 10.97 25.53
C GLU A 231 19.48 12.22 26.36
N ILE A 232 18.24 12.39 26.86
CA ILE A 232 17.77 13.64 27.44
C ILE A 232 17.12 13.41 28.81
N PHE A 233 17.53 14.19 29.79
CA PHE A 233 17.13 14.08 31.20
C PHE A 233 16.58 15.42 31.74
N ASP A 234 15.42 15.40 32.38
CA ASP A 234 14.76 16.56 32.99
C ASP A 234 15.25 16.79 34.42
N LEU A 235 16.44 17.41 34.55
CA LEU A 235 17.08 17.64 35.84
C LEU A 235 16.30 18.60 36.74
N GLY A 236 15.58 19.56 36.14
CA GLY A 236 14.72 20.48 36.86
C GLY A 236 13.63 19.75 37.62
N SER A 237 12.92 18.81 36.97
CA SER A 237 11.96 17.95 37.65
C SER A 237 12.65 17.01 38.65
N MET A 238 13.78 16.41 38.31
CA MET A 238 14.52 15.51 39.21
C MET A 238 14.86 16.16 40.56
N ILE A 239 15.29 17.42 40.55
CA ILE A 239 15.77 18.14 41.74
C ILE A 239 14.63 18.86 42.46
N TYR A 240 13.80 19.60 41.73
CA TYR A 240 12.81 20.50 42.33
C TYR A 240 11.40 19.91 42.40
N ASN A 241 11.13 18.80 41.70
CA ASN A 241 9.83 18.15 41.74
C ASN A 241 9.93 16.62 41.54
N PRO A 242 10.60 15.89 42.46
CA PRO A 242 10.90 14.47 42.31
C PRO A 242 9.65 13.58 42.23
N ASN A 243 8.49 14.08 42.65
CA ASN A 243 7.23 13.34 42.61
C ASN A 243 6.46 13.48 41.28
N LYS A 244 6.88 14.40 40.38
CA LYS A 244 6.11 14.77 39.18
C LYS A 244 6.03 13.67 38.11
N LYS A 245 6.98 12.74 38.08
CA LYS A 245 7.12 11.78 36.97
C LYS A 245 7.51 10.40 37.47
N LYS A 246 6.53 9.50 37.59
CA LYS A 246 6.76 8.05 37.48
C LYS A 246 6.51 7.66 36.03
N VAL A 247 7.50 7.84 35.15
CA VAL A 247 7.39 7.32 33.78
C VAL A 247 7.38 5.79 33.87
N LYS A 248 6.54 5.13 33.05
CA LYS A 248 6.53 3.66 32.94
C LYS A 248 7.95 3.19 32.62
N LYS A 249 8.44 2.21 33.38
CA LYS A 249 9.76 1.58 33.24
C LYS A 249 10.00 1.25 31.76
N SER A 250 10.97 1.89 31.11
CA SER A 250 11.33 1.55 29.73
C SER A 250 11.98 0.17 29.72
N ALA A 251 11.68 -0.62 28.69
CA ALA A 251 12.24 -1.97 28.56
C ALA A 251 13.76 -1.89 28.50
N GLU A 252 14.42 -2.78 29.25
CA GLU A 252 15.88 -2.91 29.29
C GLU A 252 16.37 -3.26 27.88
N ARG A 253 17.21 -2.39 27.29
CA ARG A 253 17.68 -2.56 25.91
C ARG A 253 18.82 -3.57 25.87
N LYS A 254 18.68 -4.62 25.06
CA LYS A 254 19.83 -5.41 24.57
C LYS A 254 20.61 -4.59 23.54
N GLU A 255 21.90 -4.88 23.42
CA GLU A 255 23.01 -4.10 22.83
C GLU A 255 22.77 -3.21 21.59
N THR A 256 23.75 -2.31 21.41
CA THR A 256 23.94 -1.13 20.54
C THR A 256 23.69 -1.29 19.03
N ASN A 257 22.50 -1.75 18.64
CA ASN A 257 22.10 -1.81 17.23
C ASN A 257 21.55 -0.48 16.75
N CYS A 258 21.99 -0.03 15.56
CA CYS A 258 21.37 1.11 14.90
C CYS A 258 20.03 0.69 14.28
N LYS A 259 19.08 1.62 14.18
CA LYS A 259 17.78 1.40 13.57
C LYS A 259 17.72 2.10 12.21
N PRO A 260 17.48 1.38 11.10
CA PRO A 260 17.23 2.04 9.83
C PRO A 260 15.89 2.79 9.88
N LEU A 261 15.89 4.01 9.34
CA LEU A 261 14.70 4.84 9.17
C LEU A 261 14.27 4.87 7.70
N ILE A 262 15.26 4.97 6.81
CA ILE A 262 15.07 4.99 5.35
C ILE A 262 16.05 4.03 4.71
N THR A 263 15.54 3.19 3.80
CA THR A 263 16.34 2.27 2.98
C THR A 263 15.97 2.45 1.51
N ASN A 264 16.95 2.73 0.64
CA ASN A 264 16.73 2.92 -0.80
C ASN A 264 15.61 3.94 -1.09
N ASN A 265 15.63 5.09 -0.40
CA ASN A 265 14.63 6.16 -0.52
C ASN A 265 13.20 5.77 -0.09
N ARG A 266 13.02 4.68 0.67
CA ARG A 266 11.70 4.23 1.17
C ARG A 266 11.70 4.15 2.69
N LEU A 267 10.60 4.60 3.32
CA LEU A 267 10.40 4.45 4.76
C LEU A 267 10.26 2.98 5.12
N VAL A 268 10.97 2.56 6.18
CA VAL A 268 10.90 1.16 6.66
C VAL A 268 9.48 0.79 7.05
N SER A 269 8.74 1.70 7.69
CA SER A 269 7.33 1.50 8.06
C SER A 269 6.42 1.29 6.84
N ASP A 270 6.70 1.93 5.71
CA ASP A 270 5.92 1.74 4.48
C ASP A 270 6.27 0.40 3.82
N ILE A 271 7.54 -0.02 3.84
CA ILE A 271 7.96 -1.35 3.40
C ILE A 271 7.28 -2.43 4.25
N GLU A 272 7.23 -2.26 5.57
CA GLU A 272 6.57 -3.19 6.50
C GLU A 272 5.06 -3.21 6.30
N LYS A 273 4.41 -2.04 6.11
CA LYS A 273 2.99 -1.97 5.75
C LYS A 273 2.69 -2.62 4.40
N GLU A 274 3.56 -2.46 3.40
CA GLU A 274 3.42 -3.17 2.13
C GLU A 274 3.60 -4.67 2.29
N LYS A 275 4.56 -5.13 3.11
CA LYS A 275 4.71 -6.55 3.44
C LYS A 275 3.49 -7.10 4.18
N ALA A 276 2.89 -6.30 5.07
CA ALA A 276 1.67 -6.67 5.79
C ALA A 276 0.40 -6.60 4.91
N ARG A 277 0.37 -5.72 3.91
CA ARG A 277 -0.71 -5.60 2.90
C ARG A 277 -0.59 -6.63 1.77
N LYS A 278 0.62 -7.16 1.53
CA LYS A 278 0.83 -8.36 0.74
C LYS A 278 0.30 -9.55 1.54
N GLY A 279 -1.01 -9.74 1.49
CA GLY A 279 -1.63 -11.03 1.79
C GLY A 279 -0.98 -12.13 0.94
N GLU A 280 -1.24 -13.38 1.33
CA GLU A 280 -0.76 -14.58 0.65
C GLU A 280 -0.90 -14.43 -0.88
N VAL A 281 0.22 -14.53 -1.60
CA VAL A 281 0.22 -14.46 -3.06
C VAL A 281 -0.58 -15.66 -3.56
N ASN A 282 -1.76 -15.39 -4.09
CA ASN A 282 -2.67 -16.41 -4.59
C ASN A 282 -2.82 -16.34 -6.12
N TYR A 283 -3.60 -17.25 -6.71
CA TYR A 283 -3.87 -17.32 -8.14
C TYR A 283 -4.22 -15.94 -8.73
N TYR A 284 -5.15 -15.24 -8.08
CA TYR A 284 -5.67 -13.95 -8.53
C TYR A 284 -4.68 -12.79 -8.36
N THR A 285 -3.64 -12.95 -7.52
CA THR A 285 -2.56 -11.97 -7.42
C THR A 285 -1.73 -11.93 -8.70
N TYR A 286 -1.39 -13.10 -9.27
CA TYR A 286 -0.65 -13.17 -10.52
C TYR A 286 -1.46 -12.65 -11.70
N THR A 287 -2.73 -13.05 -11.82
CA THR A 287 -3.58 -12.60 -12.93
C THR A 287 -3.81 -11.09 -12.87
N LYS A 288 -4.10 -10.54 -11.69
CA LYS A 288 -4.22 -9.08 -11.49
C LYS A 288 -2.95 -8.33 -11.88
N ASN A 289 -1.77 -8.84 -11.52
CA ASN A 289 -0.50 -8.23 -11.93
C ASN A 289 -0.32 -8.30 -13.45
N ALA A 290 -0.61 -9.43 -14.07
CA ALA A 290 -0.54 -9.62 -15.51
C ALA A 290 -1.48 -8.66 -16.26
N GLU A 291 -2.74 -8.54 -15.83
CA GLU A 291 -3.74 -7.62 -16.38
C GLU A 291 -3.30 -6.16 -16.25
N ASN A 292 -2.74 -5.76 -15.10
CA ASN A 292 -2.15 -4.43 -14.92
C ASN A 292 -1.02 -4.15 -15.92
N TYR A 293 -0.17 -5.14 -16.19
CA TYR A 293 0.86 -5.01 -17.23
C TYR A 293 0.26 -4.98 -18.64
N ILE A 294 -0.83 -5.70 -18.92
CA ILE A 294 -1.57 -5.60 -20.19
C ILE A 294 -2.12 -4.18 -20.38
N PHE A 295 -2.75 -3.59 -19.37
CA PHE A 295 -3.22 -2.19 -19.42
C PHE A 295 -2.07 -1.20 -19.67
N ALA A 296 -0.89 -1.46 -19.11
CA ALA A 296 0.32 -0.68 -19.33
C ALA A 296 1.05 -1.02 -20.65
N ARG A 297 0.52 -1.93 -21.47
CA ARG A 297 1.13 -2.46 -22.70
C ARG A 297 2.52 -3.09 -22.49
N GLN A 298 2.80 -3.55 -21.27
CA GLN A 298 4.04 -4.24 -20.89
C GLN A 298 3.90 -5.75 -21.06
N TYR A 299 3.62 -6.21 -22.29
CA TYR A 299 3.26 -7.61 -22.57
C TYR A 299 4.32 -8.64 -22.17
N ALA A 300 5.60 -8.27 -22.22
CA ALA A 300 6.68 -9.15 -21.75
C ALA A 300 6.57 -9.44 -20.25
N LYS A 301 6.27 -8.42 -19.42
CA LYS A 301 6.07 -8.61 -17.98
C LYS A 301 4.78 -9.35 -17.67
N ALA A 302 3.69 -9.05 -18.39
CA ALA A 302 2.43 -9.79 -18.25
C ALA A 302 2.62 -11.29 -18.52
N LYS A 303 3.39 -11.63 -19.56
CA LYS A 303 3.78 -13.01 -19.88
C LYS A 303 4.57 -13.66 -18.73
N GLU A 304 5.52 -12.96 -18.10
CA GLU A 304 6.27 -13.52 -16.97
C GLU A 304 5.38 -13.78 -15.73
N GLU A 305 4.39 -12.93 -15.46
CA GLU A 305 3.40 -13.18 -14.39
C GLU A 305 2.58 -14.44 -14.69
N TYR A 306 2.11 -14.63 -15.93
CA TYR A 306 1.41 -15.87 -16.32
C TYR A 306 2.32 -17.10 -16.27
N ASN A 307 3.59 -16.98 -16.68
CA ASN A 307 4.55 -18.08 -16.56
C ASN A 307 4.73 -18.49 -15.10
N THR A 308 4.86 -17.50 -14.21
CA THR A 308 4.95 -17.72 -12.77
C THR A 308 3.67 -18.35 -12.21
N LEU A 309 2.50 -17.89 -12.66
CA LEU A 309 1.21 -18.50 -12.31
C LEU A 309 1.20 -19.99 -12.62
N SER A 310 1.56 -20.38 -13.84
CA SER A 310 1.55 -21.80 -14.24
C SER A 310 2.63 -22.65 -13.58
N GLN A 311 3.67 -22.07 -12.99
CA GLN A 311 4.64 -22.81 -12.19
C GLN A 311 4.11 -23.12 -10.79
N ASN A 312 3.27 -22.23 -10.25
CA ASN A 312 2.74 -22.35 -8.89
C ASN A 312 1.38 -23.06 -8.83
N TYR A 313 0.63 -23.08 -9.93
CA TYR A 313 -0.70 -23.69 -10.00
C TYR A 313 -0.75 -24.78 -11.08
N PRO A 314 -1.16 -26.01 -10.73
CA PRO A 314 -1.28 -27.10 -11.69
C PRO A 314 -2.43 -26.88 -12.68
N VAL A 315 -3.48 -26.17 -12.25
CA VAL A 315 -4.64 -25.82 -13.05
C VAL A 315 -4.61 -24.31 -13.33
N VAL A 316 -4.84 -23.94 -14.59
CA VAL A 316 -4.93 -22.54 -15.05
C VAL A 316 -6.18 -22.41 -15.92
N PHE A 317 -7.00 -21.41 -15.67
CA PHE A 317 -8.21 -21.17 -16.47
C PHE A 317 -7.88 -20.82 -17.92
N ALA A 318 -8.70 -21.27 -18.87
CA ALA A 318 -8.44 -21.13 -20.29
C ALA A 318 -8.35 -19.67 -20.73
N ARG A 319 -9.06 -18.76 -20.06
CA ARG A 319 -8.92 -17.31 -20.31
C ARG A 319 -7.53 -16.77 -19.99
N ASP A 320 -6.89 -17.29 -18.93
CA ASP A 320 -5.56 -16.86 -18.50
C ASP A 320 -4.52 -17.44 -19.46
N ILE A 321 -4.72 -18.69 -19.92
CA ILE A 321 -3.94 -19.29 -21.02
C ILE A 321 -4.09 -18.44 -22.30
N HIS A 322 -5.31 -18.09 -22.69
CA HIS A 322 -5.63 -17.25 -23.84
C HIS A 322 -4.93 -15.89 -23.79
N ASN A 323 -4.89 -15.27 -22.61
CA ASN A 323 -4.17 -14.02 -22.39
C ASN A 323 -2.64 -14.21 -22.44
N ALA A 324 -2.13 -15.30 -21.87
CA ALA A 324 -0.70 -15.61 -21.87
C ALA A 324 -0.17 -15.79 -23.30
N ILE A 325 -0.88 -16.52 -24.16
CA ILE A 325 -0.52 -16.69 -25.58
C ILE A 325 -0.44 -15.33 -26.28
N ARG A 326 -1.44 -14.46 -26.09
CA ARG A 326 -1.46 -13.11 -26.68
C ARG A 326 -0.31 -12.25 -26.18
N CYS A 327 -0.02 -12.28 -24.88
CA CYS A 327 1.13 -11.58 -24.31
C CYS A 327 2.45 -12.07 -24.90
N ALA A 328 2.60 -13.39 -25.10
CA ALA A 328 3.77 -13.99 -25.72
C ALA A 328 3.94 -13.54 -27.19
N ILE A 329 2.86 -13.58 -27.98
CA ILE A 329 2.88 -13.08 -29.37
C ILE A 329 3.26 -11.59 -29.43
N LEU A 330 2.62 -10.76 -28.61
CA LEU A 330 2.83 -9.30 -28.61
C LEU A 330 4.23 -8.92 -28.08
N SER A 331 4.85 -9.77 -27.27
CA SER A 331 6.25 -9.64 -26.85
C SER A 331 7.24 -10.36 -27.79
N ARG A 332 6.77 -10.90 -28.92
CA ARG A 332 7.54 -11.62 -29.94
C ARG A 332 8.22 -12.90 -29.45
N ASP A 333 7.71 -13.49 -28.37
CA ASP A 333 8.16 -14.77 -27.83
C ASP A 333 7.27 -15.92 -28.34
N LEU A 334 7.47 -16.27 -29.62
CA LEU A 334 6.65 -17.29 -30.28
C LEU A 334 6.85 -18.69 -29.71
N LYS A 335 8.02 -18.99 -29.14
CA LYS A 335 8.29 -20.25 -28.46
C LYS A 335 7.37 -20.42 -27.26
N THR A 336 7.31 -19.40 -26.39
CA THR A 336 6.39 -19.40 -25.25
C THR A 336 4.93 -19.43 -25.72
N ALA A 337 4.59 -18.74 -26.81
CA ALA A 337 3.25 -18.79 -27.38
C ALA A 337 2.85 -20.22 -27.78
N PHE A 338 3.70 -20.97 -28.49
CA PHE A 338 3.44 -22.37 -28.84
C PHE A 338 3.29 -23.28 -27.61
N GLU A 339 4.09 -23.09 -26.56
CA GLU A 339 3.96 -23.87 -25.33
C GLU A 339 2.64 -23.62 -24.60
N TRP A 340 2.23 -22.35 -24.48
CA TRP A 340 0.92 -22.04 -23.91
C TRP A 340 -0.24 -22.52 -24.78
N SER A 341 -0.08 -22.49 -26.11
CA SER A 341 -1.08 -23.04 -27.01
C SER A 341 -1.31 -24.54 -26.77
N LYS A 342 -0.26 -25.34 -26.52
CA LYS A 342 -0.45 -26.75 -26.17
C LYS A 342 -1.30 -26.93 -24.90
N LYS A 343 -1.16 -26.03 -23.91
CA LYS A 343 -2.02 -26.04 -22.72
C LYS A 343 -3.47 -25.69 -23.05
N LEU A 344 -3.69 -24.80 -24.01
CA LEU A 344 -5.04 -24.48 -24.48
C LEU A 344 -5.69 -25.67 -25.22
N ALA A 345 -4.90 -26.49 -25.93
CA ALA A 345 -5.39 -27.73 -26.54
C ALA A 345 -5.91 -28.72 -25.50
N LEU A 346 -5.30 -28.79 -24.31
CA LEU A 346 -5.78 -29.63 -23.21
C LEU A 346 -7.13 -29.21 -22.67
N LYS A 347 -7.53 -27.95 -22.91
CA LYS A 347 -8.86 -27.42 -22.64
C LYS A 347 -9.85 -27.69 -23.80
N GLY A 348 -9.40 -28.38 -24.84
CA GLY A 348 -10.13 -28.74 -26.05
C GLY A 348 -10.54 -27.59 -26.95
N VAL A 349 -9.79 -26.49 -26.91
CA VAL A 349 -9.89 -25.45 -27.93
C VAL A 349 -9.27 -25.99 -29.22
N GLU A 350 -10.07 -26.07 -30.28
CA GLU A 350 -9.63 -26.66 -31.55
C GLU A 350 -8.72 -25.73 -32.37
N LEU A 351 -8.01 -26.30 -33.36
CA LEU A 351 -7.07 -25.57 -34.22
C LEU A 351 -7.66 -24.35 -34.96
N PRO A 352 -8.95 -24.34 -35.39
CA PRO A 352 -9.58 -23.17 -35.99
C PRO A 352 -9.50 -21.89 -35.13
N TYR A 353 -9.31 -22.00 -33.82
CA TYR A 353 -9.07 -20.86 -32.91
C TYR A 353 -7.90 -19.98 -33.35
N PHE A 354 -6.86 -20.57 -33.92
CA PHE A 354 -5.71 -19.84 -34.43
C PHE A 354 -5.99 -19.09 -35.74
N ASN A 355 -7.23 -19.13 -36.24
CA ASN A 355 -7.62 -18.34 -37.41
C ASN A 355 -7.68 -16.83 -37.13
N ALA A 356 -7.80 -16.42 -35.86
CA ALA A 356 -7.80 -15.02 -35.49
C ALA A 356 -6.53 -14.27 -35.93
N LYS A 357 -6.69 -12.99 -36.27
CA LYS A 357 -5.65 -12.14 -36.88
C LYS A 357 -4.35 -12.08 -36.06
N ILE A 358 -4.44 -12.10 -34.73
CA ILE A 358 -3.27 -12.01 -33.82
C ILE A 358 -2.28 -13.18 -34.02
N PHE A 359 -2.75 -14.35 -34.47
CA PHE A 359 -1.92 -15.55 -34.67
C PHE A 359 -1.22 -15.60 -36.02
N THR A 360 -1.34 -14.58 -36.86
CA THR A 360 -0.72 -14.54 -38.20
C THR A 360 0.80 -14.77 -38.14
N SER A 361 1.48 -14.21 -37.13
CA SER A 361 2.93 -14.39 -36.96
C SER A 361 3.29 -15.82 -36.57
N MET A 362 2.49 -16.49 -35.74
CA MET A 362 2.68 -17.91 -35.40
C MET A 362 2.48 -18.80 -36.62
N ARG A 363 1.43 -18.57 -37.41
CA ARG A 363 1.13 -19.37 -38.62
C ARG A 363 2.17 -19.27 -39.72
N LYS A 364 2.91 -18.16 -39.78
CA LYS A 364 4.03 -17.95 -40.71
C LYS A 364 5.35 -18.54 -40.20
N ASN A 365 5.42 -18.97 -38.94
CA ASN A 365 6.63 -19.54 -38.36
C ASN A 365 6.85 -20.98 -38.89
N PRO A 366 8.09 -21.39 -39.22
CA PRO A 366 8.39 -22.76 -39.67
C PRO A 366 7.92 -23.86 -38.71
N GLU A 367 7.90 -23.60 -37.41
CA GLU A 367 7.42 -24.55 -36.39
C GLU A 367 5.92 -24.82 -36.47
N TRP A 368 5.14 -23.94 -37.13
CA TRP A 368 3.69 -24.05 -37.24
C TRP A 368 3.24 -25.41 -37.77
N LYS A 369 3.90 -25.95 -38.81
CA LYS A 369 3.52 -27.23 -39.42
C LYS A 369 3.61 -28.39 -38.43
N ASN A 370 4.69 -28.43 -37.64
CA ASN A 370 4.87 -29.45 -36.60
C ASN A 370 3.89 -29.22 -35.44
N PHE A 371 3.71 -27.96 -35.05
CA PHE A 371 2.77 -27.57 -34.01
C PHE A 371 1.33 -27.98 -34.36
N SER A 372 0.82 -27.65 -35.54
CA SER A 372 -0.58 -27.91 -35.91
C SER A 372 -0.90 -29.41 -35.90
N THR A 373 0.01 -30.25 -36.42
CA THR A 373 -0.18 -31.71 -36.39
C THR A 373 -0.19 -32.26 -34.97
N LYS A 374 0.72 -31.76 -34.10
CA LYS A 374 0.76 -32.18 -32.70
C LYS A 374 -0.45 -31.66 -31.92
N TYR A 375 -0.90 -30.44 -32.22
CA TYR A 375 -1.99 -29.77 -31.53
C TYR A 375 -3.30 -30.56 -31.65
N ASP A 376 -3.65 -30.99 -32.87
CA ASP A 376 -4.87 -31.79 -33.10
C ASP A 376 -4.83 -33.11 -32.32
N SER A 377 -3.66 -33.74 -32.22
CA SER A 377 -3.48 -34.95 -31.43
C SER A 377 -3.72 -34.71 -29.93
N ILE A 378 -3.17 -33.61 -29.38
CA ILE A 378 -3.36 -33.24 -27.97
C ILE A 378 -4.84 -32.94 -27.69
N CYS A 379 -5.50 -32.21 -28.60
CA CYS A 379 -6.91 -31.85 -28.46
C CYS A 379 -7.80 -33.10 -28.44
N LYS A 380 -7.59 -34.04 -29.36
CA LYS A 380 -8.34 -35.30 -29.41
C LYS A 380 -8.10 -36.19 -28.19
N GLU A 381 -6.86 -36.25 -27.70
CA GLU A 381 -6.51 -36.98 -26.48
C GLU A 381 -7.24 -36.39 -25.28
N ALA A 382 -7.21 -35.06 -25.13
CA ALA A 382 -7.92 -34.37 -24.05
C ALA A 382 -9.45 -34.60 -24.10
N GLN A 383 -10.05 -34.50 -25.29
CA GLN A 383 -11.48 -34.77 -25.51
C GLN A 383 -11.88 -36.20 -25.11
N GLY A 384 -10.97 -37.18 -25.24
CA GLY A 384 -11.20 -38.56 -24.81
C GLY A 384 -11.37 -38.75 -23.30
N HIS A 385 -10.96 -37.77 -22.50
CA HIS A 385 -11.08 -37.78 -21.04
C HIS A 385 -12.30 -37.00 -20.51
N TRP A 386 -13.06 -36.36 -21.39
CA TRP A 386 -14.18 -35.53 -20.99
C TRP A 386 -15.39 -36.34 -20.56
N ASN A 387 -16.11 -35.81 -19.57
CA ASN A 387 -17.38 -36.34 -19.12
C ASN A 387 -18.51 -35.82 -20.03
N LEU A 388 -18.63 -36.41 -21.22
CA LEU A 388 -19.66 -36.04 -22.21
C LEU A 388 -21.09 -36.23 -21.67
N ARG A 389 -21.26 -37.13 -20.71
CA ARG A 389 -22.54 -37.31 -20.02
C ARG A 389 -22.88 -36.10 -19.15
N LEU A 390 -21.92 -35.61 -18.36
CA LEU A 390 -22.09 -34.40 -17.55
C LEU A 390 -22.40 -33.19 -18.43
N LEU A 391 -21.65 -33.00 -19.52
CA LEU A 391 -21.91 -31.92 -20.48
C LEU A 391 -23.36 -31.97 -20.97
N LYS A 392 -23.81 -33.14 -21.45
CA LYS A 392 -25.19 -33.32 -21.90
C LYS A 392 -26.22 -33.06 -20.79
N GLU A 393 -26.01 -33.59 -19.58
CA GLU A 393 -26.96 -33.39 -18.46
C GLU A 393 -27.04 -31.91 -18.06
N VAL A 394 -25.96 -31.13 -18.19
CA VAL A 394 -25.97 -29.68 -17.96
C VAL A 394 -26.67 -28.92 -19.10
N ASP A 395 -26.45 -29.32 -20.35
CA ASP A 395 -27.12 -28.74 -21.52
C ASP A 395 -28.63 -29.00 -21.47
N ASP A 396 -29.06 -30.21 -21.12
CA ASP A 396 -30.47 -30.56 -20.94
C ASP A 396 -31.15 -29.67 -19.86
N LEU A 397 -30.42 -29.30 -18.79
CA LEU A 397 -30.92 -28.37 -17.77
C LEU A 397 -30.99 -26.93 -18.29
N LEU A 398 -30.02 -26.51 -19.09
CA LEU A 398 -30.03 -25.21 -19.74
C LEU A 398 -31.22 -25.08 -20.70
N GLU A 399 -31.47 -26.08 -21.54
CA GLU A 399 -32.61 -26.11 -22.45
C GLU A 399 -33.95 -26.03 -21.69
N GLU A 400 -34.08 -26.78 -20.59
CA GLU A 400 -35.28 -26.77 -19.76
C GLU A 400 -35.53 -25.41 -19.07
N ASP A 401 -34.48 -24.72 -18.66
CA ASP A 401 -34.56 -23.35 -18.10
C ASP A 401 -34.91 -22.33 -19.19
N GLN A 402 -34.19 -22.37 -20.31
CA GLN A 402 -34.36 -21.40 -21.41
C GLN A 402 -35.67 -21.57 -22.18
N ALA A 403 -36.31 -22.75 -22.11
CA ALA A 403 -37.66 -22.96 -22.66
C ALA A 403 -38.70 -21.98 -22.06
N ASP A 404 -38.54 -21.61 -20.79
CA ASP A 404 -39.44 -20.65 -20.11
C ASP A 404 -38.88 -19.23 -20.05
N TYR A 405 -37.54 -19.07 -20.02
CA TYR A 405 -36.87 -17.76 -19.93
C TYR A 405 -36.61 -17.08 -21.28
N GLY A 406 -36.63 -17.82 -22.39
CA GLY A 406 -36.33 -17.29 -23.72
C GLY A 406 -37.23 -16.12 -24.12
N LEU A 407 -36.66 -15.09 -24.76
CA LEU A 407 -37.34 -13.82 -25.04
C LEU A 407 -38.69 -14.00 -25.77
N GLU A 408 -38.76 -14.95 -26.71
CA GLU A 408 -39.97 -15.24 -27.49
C GLU A 408 -41.05 -15.97 -26.67
N ASN A 409 -40.64 -16.75 -25.67
CA ASN A 409 -41.49 -17.67 -24.92
C ASN A 409 -41.63 -17.29 -23.44
N ARG A 410 -41.14 -16.12 -23.05
CA ARG A 410 -40.96 -15.74 -21.64
C ARG A 410 -42.25 -15.88 -20.86
N LYS A 411 -42.25 -16.82 -19.90
CA LYS A 411 -43.42 -17.07 -19.08
C LYS A 411 -43.59 -16.01 -18.00
N ASN A 412 -44.75 -16.03 -17.35
CA ASN A 412 -45.03 -15.14 -16.22
C ASN A 412 -44.09 -15.46 -15.02
N PRO A 413 -43.89 -14.49 -14.09
CA PRO A 413 -42.94 -14.65 -13.00
C PRO A 413 -43.14 -15.89 -12.11
N LYS A 414 -44.39 -16.33 -11.93
CA LYS A 414 -44.69 -17.52 -11.12
C LYS A 414 -44.12 -18.79 -11.75
N VAL A 415 -44.33 -18.96 -13.06
CA VAL A 415 -43.79 -20.11 -13.81
C VAL A 415 -42.26 -20.06 -13.84
N LEU A 416 -41.66 -18.88 -14.05
CA LEU A 416 -40.20 -18.73 -14.00
C LEU A 416 -39.63 -19.16 -12.65
N TYR A 417 -40.27 -18.77 -11.55
CA TYR A 417 -39.87 -19.20 -10.21
C TYR A 417 -39.97 -20.72 -10.04
N GLU A 418 -41.09 -21.33 -10.42
CA GLU A 418 -41.31 -22.78 -10.34
C GLU A 418 -40.28 -23.58 -11.18
N THR A 419 -39.98 -23.10 -12.39
CA THR A 419 -38.93 -23.68 -13.24
C THR A 419 -37.55 -23.51 -12.62
N THR A 420 -37.22 -22.34 -12.08
CA THR A 420 -35.94 -22.09 -11.44
C THR A 420 -35.74 -22.97 -10.20
N GLU A 421 -36.77 -23.14 -9.35
CA GLU A 421 -36.75 -24.05 -8.20
C GLU A 421 -36.43 -25.50 -8.64
N ARG A 422 -37.13 -25.99 -9.66
CA ARG A 422 -36.99 -27.35 -10.17
C ARG A 422 -35.61 -27.57 -10.80
N VAL A 423 -35.16 -26.67 -11.69
CA VAL A 423 -33.86 -26.76 -12.36
C VAL A 423 -32.72 -26.63 -11.35
N THR A 424 -32.82 -25.73 -10.37
CA THR A 424 -31.82 -25.59 -9.30
C THR A 424 -31.70 -26.87 -8.48
N GLY A 425 -32.82 -27.53 -8.15
CA GLY A 425 -32.81 -28.82 -7.47
C GLY A 425 -32.08 -29.91 -8.27
N LYS A 426 -32.32 -29.97 -9.59
CA LYS A 426 -31.62 -30.91 -10.48
C LYS A 426 -30.13 -30.58 -10.59
N LEU A 427 -29.77 -29.31 -10.74
CA LEU A 427 -28.38 -28.85 -10.79
C LEU A 427 -27.62 -29.21 -9.50
N ILE A 428 -28.20 -28.97 -8.33
CA ILE A 428 -27.59 -29.35 -7.05
C ILE A 428 -27.32 -30.86 -6.99
N ASN A 429 -28.27 -31.68 -7.43
CA ASN A 429 -28.08 -33.14 -7.46
C ASN A 429 -26.97 -33.55 -8.44
N LEU A 430 -26.89 -32.89 -9.59
CA LEU A 430 -25.85 -33.11 -10.58
C LEU A 430 -24.46 -32.74 -10.03
N LEU A 431 -24.34 -31.55 -9.41
CA LEU A 431 -23.09 -31.08 -8.79
C LEU A 431 -22.64 -31.96 -7.63
N LYS A 432 -23.58 -32.49 -6.82
CA LYS A 432 -23.24 -33.46 -5.76
C LYS A 432 -22.71 -34.79 -6.32
N LYS A 433 -23.19 -35.20 -7.48
CA LYS A 433 -22.87 -36.49 -8.11
C LYS A 433 -21.57 -36.44 -8.91
N GLU A 434 -21.37 -35.38 -9.70
CA GLU A 434 -20.30 -35.29 -10.70
C GLU A 434 -19.29 -34.16 -10.39
N GLY A 435 -19.59 -33.30 -9.41
CA GLY A 435 -18.85 -32.05 -9.13
C GLY A 435 -19.17 -30.94 -10.14
N TYR A 436 -18.46 -29.82 -10.06
CA TYR A 436 -18.66 -28.71 -10.99
C TYR A 436 -18.20 -29.08 -12.41
N PRO A 437 -18.98 -28.75 -13.47
CA PRO A 437 -18.62 -28.96 -14.87
C PRO A 437 -17.51 -27.99 -15.31
N SER A 438 -16.29 -28.20 -14.80
CA SER A 438 -15.13 -27.35 -15.10
C SER A 438 -14.57 -27.56 -16.51
N GLU A 439 -13.73 -26.63 -16.96
CA GLU A 439 -13.01 -26.72 -18.23
C GLU A 439 -12.13 -27.98 -18.34
N GLU A 440 -11.71 -28.56 -17.21
CA GLU A 440 -10.94 -29.81 -17.17
C GLU A 440 -11.83 -31.04 -17.38
N LYS A 441 -13.13 -30.96 -17.04
CA LYS A 441 -14.07 -32.08 -17.10
C LYS A 441 -14.87 -32.11 -18.40
N ILE A 442 -15.28 -30.96 -18.90
CA ILE A 442 -16.17 -30.85 -20.06
C ILE A 442 -15.59 -30.03 -21.21
N GLY A 443 -14.38 -29.49 -21.04
CA GLY A 443 -13.74 -28.63 -22.03
C GLY A 443 -14.20 -27.17 -21.97
N CYS A 444 -13.57 -26.34 -22.82
CA CYS A 444 -13.95 -24.96 -23.02
C CYS A 444 -14.91 -24.80 -24.19
N TYR A 445 -15.73 -23.75 -24.13
CA TYR A 445 -16.64 -23.40 -25.19
C TYR A 445 -16.05 -22.31 -26.11
N VAL A 446 -16.06 -22.57 -27.41
CA VAL A 446 -15.56 -21.65 -28.45
C VAL A 446 -16.66 -21.39 -29.45
N VAL A 447 -16.98 -20.11 -29.67
CA VAL A 447 -18.00 -19.68 -30.61
C VAL A 447 -17.35 -19.11 -31.87
N ASN A 448 -17.95 -19.38 -33.04
CA ASN A 448 -17.45 -18.95 -34.35
C ASN A 448 -15.98 -19.33 -34.57
N ASP A 449 -15.59 -20.51 -34.08
CA ASP A 449 -14.26 -21.10 -34.16
C ASP A 449 -13.12 -20.30 -33.52
N THR A 450 -13.34 -19.07 -33.05
CA THR A 450 -12.24 -18.13 -32.73
C THR A 450 -12.45 -17.36 -31.43
N THR A 451 -13.65 -17.42 -30.85
CA THR A 451 -14.00 -16.69 -29.63
C THR A 451 -14.11 -17.65 -28.46
N LEU A 452 -13.13 -17.60 -27.56
CA LEU A 452 -13.18 -18.36 -26.31
C LEU A 452 -14.19 -17.69 -25.35
N LEU A 453 -15.19 -18.43 -24.92
CA LEU A 453 -16.10 -18.00 -23.87
C LEU A 453 -15.55 -18.43 -22.51
N SER A 454 -15.34 -17.45 -21.63
CA SER A 454 -14.86 -17.69 -20.26
C SER A 454 -15.97 -18.03 -19.27
N PHE A 455 -17.22 -17.87 -19.70
CA PHE A 455 -18.41 -18.19 -18.93
C PHE A 455 -19.28 -19.05 -19.83
N PRO A 456 -19.40 -20.36 -19.56
CA PRO A 456 -20.26 -21.23 -20.34
C PRO A 456 -21.73 -20.88 -20.10
N ASP A 457 -22.60 -21.13 -21.08
CA ASP A 457 -23.99 -20.66 -21.07
C ASP A 457 -24.80 -21.19 -19.89
N PHE A 458 -24.51 -22.41 -19.42
CA PHE A 458 -25.16 -22.99 -18.24
C PHE A 458 -24.92 -22.19 -16.94
N ASN A 459 -23.96 -21.26 -16.92
CA ASN A 459 -23.80 -20.36 -15.79
C ASN A 459 -25.06 -19.51 -15.54
N VAL A 460 -25.92 -19.34 -16.54
CA VAL A 460 -27.22 -18.67 -16.38
C VAL A 460 -28.12 -19.38 -15.36
N LEU A 461 -27.99 -20.70 -15.20
CA LEU A 461 -28.76 -21.47 -14.21
C LEU A 461 -28.46 -20.99 -12.78
N MET A 462 -27.18 -20.69 -12.50
CA MET A 462 -26.75 -20.15 -11.22
C MET A 462 -27.26 -18.71 -11.02
N LEU A 463 -27.24 -17.92 -12.09
CA LEU A 463 -27.75 -16.55 -12.08
C LEU A 463 -29.25 -16.50 -11.76
N HIS A 464 -30.05 -17.31 -12.44
CA HIS A 464 -31.49 -17.41 -12.20
C HIS A 464 -31.78 -17.87 -10.77
N ALA A 465 -31.05 -18.86 -10.26
CA ALA A 465 -31.20 -19.32 -8.87
C ALA A 465 -30.97 -18.19 -7.86
N GLU A 466 -29.96 -17.35 -8.08
CA GLU A 466 -29.65 -16.18 -7.24
C GLU A 466 -30.72 -15.09 -7.36
N GLN A 467 -31.18 -14.80 -8.59
CA GLN A 467 -32.19 -13.77 -8.87
C GLN A 467 -33.55 -14.11 -8.27
N GLN A 468 -33.98 -15.37 -8.40
CA GLN A 468 -35.26 -15.87 -7.89
C GLN A 468 -35.23 -16.23 -6.41
N LYS A 469 -34.05 -16.23 -5.77
CA LYS A 469 -33.85 -16.60 -4.36
C LYS A 469 -34.47 -17.95 -4.04
N THR A 470 -34.02 -18.97 -4.77
CA THR A 470 -34.54 -20.33 -4.61
C THR A 470 -34.33 -20.88 -3.18
N LYS A 471 -35.18 -21.81 -2.75
CA LYS A 471 -35.14 -22.39 -1.39
C LYS A 471 -33.83 -23.09 -1.07
N ASN A 472 -33.19 -23.67 -2.08
CA ASN A 472 -31.94 -24.42 -1.93
C ASN A 472 -30.70 -23.60 -2.36
N LEU A 473 -30.83 -22.28 -2.48
CA LEU A 473 -29.75 -21.40 -2.92
C LEU A 473 -28.48 -21.52 -2.05
N ASP A 474 -28.64 -21.65 -0.74
CA ASP A 474 -27.49 -21.79 0.17
C ASP A 474 -26.71 -23.09 -0.09
N THR A 475 -27.41 -24.20 -0.36
CA THR A 475 -26.77 -25.46 -0.75
C THR A 475 -26.04 -25.33 -2.09
N LEU A 476 -26.62 -24.62 -3.06
CA LEU A 476 -25.93 -24.34 -4.32
C LEU A 476 -24.65 -23.52 -4.07
N LYS A 477 -24.73 -22.46 -3.26
CA LYS A 477 -23.58 -21.62 -2.89
C LYS A 477 -22.46 -22.42 -2.23
N GLU A 478 -22.78 -23.29 -1.29
CA GLU A 478 -21.78 -24.14 -0.64
C GLU A 478 -21.02 -25.02 -1.65
N LEU A 479 -21.72 -25.63 -2.62
CA LEU A 479 -21.10 -26.45 -3.67
C LEU A 479 -20.22 -25.61 -4.60
N LEU A 480 -20.69 -24.41 -4.98
CA LEU A 480 -19.91 -23.48 -5.79
C LEU A 480 -18.68 -22.95 -5.06
N ASP A 481 -18.77 -22.75 -3.75
CA ASP A 481 -17.65 -22.28 -2.91
C ASP A 481 -16.56 -23.37 -2.80
N GLN A 482 -16.96 -24.62 -2.63
CA GLN A 482 -16.06 -25.76 -2.70
C GLN A 482 -15.35 -25.83 -4.06
N SER A 483 -16.11 -25.69 -5.15
CA SER A 483 -15.60 -25.70 -6.52
C SER A 483 -14.66 -24.51 -6.79
N SER A 484 -14.96 -23.34 -6.21
CA SER A 484 -14.11 -22.15 -6.32
C SER A 484 -12.78 -22.32 -5.59
N ASN A 485 -12.80 -22.93 -4.40
CA ASN A 485 -11.57 -23.21 -3.65
C ASN A 485 -10.68 -24.24 -4.35
N ALA A 486 -11.29 -25.16 -5.10
CA ALA A 486 -10.59 -26.13 -5.94
C ALA A 486 -10.11 -25.55 -7.30
N LEU A 487 -10.37 -24.27 -7.58
CA LEU A 487 -10.12 -23.63 -8.89
C LEU A 487 -10.84 -24.33 -10.07
N GLU A 488 -11.98 -24.98 -9.80
CA GLU A 488 -12.86 -25.54 -10.83
C GLU A 488 -13.84 -24.48 -11.36
N TYR A 489 -14.19 -23.50 -10.52
CA TYR A 489 -15.12 -22.42 -10.81
C TYR A 489 -14.49 -21.07 -10.45
N ASP A 490 -14.33 -20.18 -11.44
CA ASP A 490 -13.69 -18.88 -11.21
C ASP A 490 -14.67 -17.86 -10.64
N ARG A 491 -15.04 -18.05 -9.37
CA ARG A 491 -16.00 -17.20 -8.67
C ARG A 491 -15.58 -15.73 -8.63
N GLN A 492 -14.29 -15.42 -8.42
CA GLN A 492 -13.84 -14.03 -8.22
C GLN A 492 -14.05 -13.14 -9.43
N ARG A 493 -14.04 -13.74 -10.62
CA ARG A 493 -14.20 -13.04 -11.87
C ARG A 493 -15.36 -13.63 -12.66
N ASP A 494 -16.33 -14.26 -11.99
CA ASP A 494 -17.59 -14.70 -12.58
C ASP A 494 -18.54 -13.52 -12.70
N PHE A 495 -19.11 -13.34 -13.89
CA PHE A 495 -20.07 -12.28 -14.17
C PHE A 495 -21.32 -12.39 -13.27
N ASN A 496 -21.66 -13.59 -12.80
CA ASN A 496 -22.83 -13.82 -11.95
C ASN A 496 -22.72 -13.23 -10.53
N ASN A 497 -21.51 -13.01 -10.00
CA ASN A 497 -21.35 -12.34 -8.71
C ASN A 497 -21.53 -10.82 -8.81
N ASP A 498 -21.46 -10.28 -10.02
CA ASP A 498 -21.78 -8.90 -10.34
C ASP A 498 -23.24 -8.82 -10.75
N THR A 499 -24.14 -8.94 -9.78
CA THR A 499 -25.53 -8.51 -9.98
C THR A 499 -25.48 -7.01 -10.31
N GLY A 500 -25.60 -6.66 -11.59
CA GLY A 500 -25.48 -5.28 -12.08
C GLY A 500 -26.36 -4.26 -11.34
N TYR A 501 -27.38 -4.72 -10.61
CA TYR A 501 -28.27 -3.89 -9.78
C TYR A 501 -27.58 -2.92 -8.80
N ASN A 502 -26.32 -3.14 -8.42
CA ASN A 502 -25.56 -2.23 -7.53
C ASN A 502 -24.30 -1.64 -8.18
N SER A 503 -24.13 -1.75 -9.50
CA SER A 503 -22.99 -1.11 -10.14
C SER A 503 -23.09 0.40 -10.05
N CYS A 504 -21.96 1.04 -9.75
CA CYS A 504 -21.87 2.49 -9.82
C CYS A 504 -21.54 2.99 -11.23
N PHE A 505 -21.10 2.10 -12.12
CA PHE A 505 -20.81 2.38 -13.53
C PHE A 505 -21.93 1.86 -14.43
N HIS A 506 -22.43 2.74 -15.28
CA HIS A 506 -23.47 2.45 -16.25
C HIS A 506 -23.01 2.80 -17.66
N ILE A 507 -23.45 2.01 -18.62
CA ILE A 507 -23.19 2.21 -20.04
C ILE A 507 -24.52 2.41 -20.72
N TYR A 508 -24.72 3.60 -21.28
CA TYR A 508 -25.98 4.00 -21.92
C TYR A 508 -25.68 4.81 -23.18
N LYS A 509 -26.27 4.44 -24.32
CA LYS A 509 -25.98 5.03 -25.65
C LYS A 509 -24.48 5.10 -25.98
N GLY A 510 -23.74 4.07 -25.56
CA GLY A 510 -22.29 3.97 -25.75
C GLY A 510 -21.44 4.95 -24.93
N ASN A 511 -22.04 5.64 -23.95
CA ASN A 511 -21.35 6.48 -22.99
C ASN A 511 -21.16 5.75 -21.66
N LEU A 512 -20.02 5.97 -21.01
CA LEU A 512 -19.77 5.55 -19.63
C LEU A 512 -20.22 6.65 -18.66
N TYR A 513 -21.06 6.25 -17.72
CA TYR A 513 -21.60 7.06 -16.64
C TYR A 513 -21.16 6.52 -15.28
N ILE A 514 -21.09 7.40 -14.29
CA ILE A 514 -20.88 7.07 -12.88
C ILE A 514 -21.98 7.70 -12.03
N LEU A 515 -22.52 6.95 -11.07
CA LEU A 515 -23.55 7.45 -10.16
C LEU A 515 -23.03 8.68 -9.39
N LYS A 516 -23.83 9.76 -9.27
CA LYS A 516 -23.38 11.02 -8.63
C LYS A 516 -22.96 10.86 -7.17
N SER A 517 -23.47 9.85 -6.47
CA SER A 517 -23.09 9.53 -5.10
C SER A 517 -21.80 8.72 -4.98
N TYR A 518 -21.23 8.24 -6.09
CA TYR A 518 -20.05 7.39 -6.09
C TYR A 518 -18.77 8.16 -6.42
N GLU A 519 -17.70 7.87 -5.68
CA GLU A 519 -16.39 8.48 -5.93
C GLU A 519 -15.76 7.91 -7.20
N ARG A 520 -15.11 8.79 -7.95
CA ARG A 520 -14.42 8.42 -9.19
C ARG A 520 -13.25 7.48 -8.92
N ASN A 521 -13.29 6.28 -9.50
CA ASN A 521 -12.18 5.32 -9.48
C ASN A 521 -11.50 5.19 -10.87
N ASP A 522 -10.36 5.83 -11.05
CA ASP A 522 -9.63 5.85 -12.34
C ASP A 522 -9.06 4.49 -12.76
N VAL A 523 -8.91 3.52 -11.84
CA VAL A 523 -8.48 2.15 -12.20
C VAL A 523 -9.60 1.42 -12.93
N GLU A 524 -10.82 1.49 -12.40
CA GLU A 524 -11.99 0.82 -12.98
C GLU A 524 -12.40 1.47 -14.29
N ILE A 525 -12.36 2.80 -14.37
CA ILE A 525 -12.59 3.54 -15.63
C ILE A 525 -11.61 3.08 -16.72
N ARG A 526 -10.34 2.84 -16.38
CA ARG A 526 -9.35 2.31 -17.34
C ARG A 526 -9.67 0.88 -17.77
N LYS A 527 -10.08 0.00 -16.85
CA LYS A 527 -10.52 -1.37 -17.16
C LYS A 527 -11.72 -1.35 -18.11
N LEU A 528 -12.76 -0.59 -17.78
CA LEU A 528 -13.97 -0.44 -18.60
C LEU A 528 -13.64 0.13 -19.96
N ARG A 529 -12.89 1.24 -20.04
CA ARG A 529 -12.43 1.77 -21.33
C ARG A 529 -11.67 0.74 -22.16
N PHE A 530 -10.82 -0.07 -21.52
CA PHE A 530 -10.09 -1.12 -22.21
C PHE A 530 -11.03 -2.19 -22.78
N LYS A 531 -12.09 -2.60 -22.07
CA LYS A 531 -13.09 -3.56 -22.57
C LYS A 531 -13.60 -3.19 -23.96
N PHE A 532 -13.89 -1.89 -24.16
CA PHE A 532 -14.39 -1.33 -25.42
C PHE A 532 -13.30 -1.00 -26.43
N SER A 533 -12.03 -1.02 -26.01
CA SER A 533 -10.87 -0.76 -26.85
C SER A 533 -9.82 -1.85 -26.66
N ASN A 534 -10.25 -3.09 -26.93
CA ASN A 534 -9.47 -4.31 -26.75
C ASN A 534 -9.04 -4.90 -28.11
N PRO A 535 -8.10 -4.27 -28.84
CA PRO A 535 -7.79 -4.64 -30.22
C PRO A 535 -7.17 -6.04 -30.37
N ASN A 536 -6.72 -6.62 -29.27
CA ASN A 536 -6.06 -7.94 -29.24
C ASN A 536 -6.97 -9.02 -28.62
N GLY A 537 -8.20 -8.67 -28.22
CA GLY A 537 -9.17 -9.62 -27.69
C GLY A 537 -8.72 -10.32 -26.41
N PHE A 538 -8.10 -9.60 -25.46
CA PHE A 538 -7.82 -10.13 -24.12
C PHE A 538 -9.12 -10.42 -23.36
N ILE A 539 -9.14 -11.38 -22.45
CA ILE A 539 -10.30 -11.65 -21.59
C ILE A 539 -9.90 -11.38 -20.15
N MET A 540 -10.31 -10.24 -19.61
CA MET A 540 -9.86 -9.77 -18.29
C MET A 540 -11.04 -9.49 -17.37
N ASP A 541 -10.76 -9.34 -16.08
CA ASP A 541 -11.73 -8.79 -15.15
C ASP A 541 -11.92 -7.28 -15.37
N TYR A 542 -13.10 -6.91 -15.85
CA TYR A 542 -13.48 -5.53 -16.12
C TYR A 542 -14.26 -4.86 -14.99
N ASN A 543 -14.45 -5.55 -13.85
CA ASN A 543 -15.35 -5.19 -12.75
C ASN A 543 -16.83 -5.07 -13.16
N ASN A 544 -17.66 -4.71 -12.18
CA ASN A 544 -19.10 -4.52 -12.32
C ASN A 544 -19.44 -3.27 -13.14
N PHE A 545 -20.33 -3.43 -14.12
CA PHE A 545 -20.98 -2.34 -14.82
C PHE A 545 -22.35 -2.78 -15.37
N VAL A 546 -23.29 -1.85 -15.46
CA VAL A 546 -24.60 -2.08 -16.10
C VAL A 546 -24.55 -1.59 -17.53
N ILE A 547 -25.14 -2.35 -18.46
CA ILE A 547 -25.48 -1.85 -19.78
C ILE A 547 -26.98 -1.65 -19.81
N GLU A 548 -27.40 -0.40 -20.01
CA GLU A 548 -28.81 -0.05 -20.12
C GLU A 548 -29.25 -0.17 -21.57
N ALA A 549 -30.27 -1.01 -21.82
CA ALA A 549 -30.89 -1.15 -23.13
C ALA A 549 -31.58 0.16 -23.52
N TYR A 550 -31.47 0.57 -24.78
CA TYR A 550 -32.14 1.78 -25.22
C TYR A 550 -33.62 1.50 -25.47
N ASN A 551 -34.48 2.26 -24.79
CA ASN A 551 -35.93 2.19 -25.00
C ASN A 551 -36.38 3.31 -25.95
N PRO A 552 -36.58 3.05 -27.26
CA PRO A 552 -36.95 4.10 -28.20
C PRO A 552 -38.29 4.77 -27.86
N ARG A 553 -39.22 4.03 -27.25
CA ARG A 553 -40.55 4.54 -26.88
C ARG A 553 -40.51 5.52 -25.72
N ASN A 554 -39.50 5.43 -24.85
CA ASN A 554 -39.41 6.22 -23.63
C ASN A 554 -38.03 6.86 -23.41
N HIS A 555 -37.31 7.15 -24.50
CA HIS A 555 -35.94 7.62 -24.45
C HIS A 555 -35.75 8.91 -23.63
N ARG A 556 -36.73 9.83 -23.64
CA ARG A 556 -36.66 11.07 -22.86
C ARG A 556 -36.62 10.81 -21.36
N GLU A 557 -37.48 9.92 -20.86
CA GLU A 557 -37.50 9.60 -19.43
C GLU A 557 -36.17 8.95 -19.00
N THR A 558 -35.62 8.06 -19.83
CA THR A 558 -34.31 7.46 -19.56
C THR A 558 -33.19 8.51 -19.61
N ASP A 559 -33.19 9.39 -20.62
CA ASP A 559 -32.20 10.47 -20.73
C ASP A 559 -32.24 11.40 -19.49
N ASP A 560 -33.44 11.84 -19.09
CA ASP A 560 -33.66 12.66 -17.90
C ASP A 560 -33.20 11.95 -16.61
N TYR A 561 -33.45 10.63 -16.50
CA TYR A 561 -32.98 9.82 -15.39
C TYR A 561 -31.45 9.80 -15.31
N TYR A 562 -30.75 9.63 -16.44
CA TYR A 562 -29.28 9.63 -16.46
C TYR A 562 -28.71 11.02 -16.15
N GLU A 563 -29.27 12.08 -16.71
CA GLU A 563 -28.85 13.46 -16.40
C GLU A 563 -29.02 13.80 -14.92
N LYS A 564 -30.13 13.36 -14.31
CA LYS A 564 -30.42 13.60 -12.90
C LYS A 564 -29.49 12.82 -11.98
N ASN A 565 -29.24 11.54 -12.25
CA ASN A 565 -28.62 10.64 -11.27
C ASN A 565 -27.13 10.34 -11.53
N TYR A 566 -26.62 10.57 -12.74
CA TYR A 566 -25.27 10.16 -13.13
C TYR A 566 -24.44 11.32 -13.68
N ASN A 567 -23.12 11.17 -13.60
CA ASN A 567 -22.15 12.02 -14.28
C ASN A 567 -21.60 11.28 -15.50
N LEU A 568 -21.59 11.95 -16.66
CA LEU A 568 -20.91 11.45 -17.84
C LEU A 568 -19.40 11.43 -17.61
N ILE A 569 -18.75 10.28 -17.84
CA ILE A 569 -17.30 10.16 -17.78
C ILE A 569 -16.71 10.34 -19.17
N MET A 570 -17.14 9.53 -20.14
CA MET A 570 -16.63 9.54 -21.50
C MET A 570 -17.51 8.75 -22.48
N LYS A 571 -17.36 9.01 -23.79
CA LYS A 571 -17.86 8.14 -24.85
C LYS A 571 -16.96 6.90 -24.97
N LEU A 572 -17.55 5.71 -25.01
CA LEU A 572 -16.87 4.43 -25.20
C LEU A 572 -16.94 3.93 -26.65
N THR A 573 -18.13 3.99 -27.26
CA THR A 573 -18.37 3.54 -28.64
C THR A 573 -19.53 4.30 -29.27
N ASP A 574 -19.48 4.50 -30.58
CA ASP A 574 -20.60 5.02 -31.38
C ASP A 574 -21.55 3.89 -31.81
N ASP A 575 -21.06 2.66 -31.90
CA ASP A 575 -21.84 1.45 -32.21
C ASP A 575 -22.40 0.85 -30.92
N TRP A 576 -23.41 1.49 -30.35
CA TRP A 576 -24.05 1.03 -29.10
C TRP A 576 -25.26 0.13 -29.35
N GLU A 577 -25.78 0.09 -30.57
CA GLU A 577 -26.84 -0.84 -31.00
C GLU A 577 -26.37 -2.30 -30.99
N PHE A 578 -25.05 -2.56 -30.92
CA PHE A 578 -24.49 -3.90 -30.74
C PHE A 578 -25.07 -4.64 -29.53
N TYR A 579 -25.47 -3.93 -28.46
CA TYR A 579 -26.05 -4.56 -27.26
C TYR A 579 -27.52 -4.96 -27.43
N GLU A 580 -28.14 -4.60 -28.55
CA GLU A 580 -29.55 -4.90 -28.86
C GLU A 580 -29.71 -6.02 -29.90
N LYS A 581 -28.60 -6.48 -30.48
CA LYS A 581 -28.51 -7.60 -31.44
C LYS A 581 -28.01 -8.85 -30.73
#